data_AF-A0A2I0NHK7-F1
#
_entry.id   AF-A0A2I0NHK7-F1
#
_cell.length_a   1.000
_cell.length_b   1.000
_cell.length_c   1.000
_cell.angle_alpha   90.00
_cell.angle_beta   90.00
_cell.angle_gamma   90.00
#
_symmetry.space_group_name_H-M   'P 1'
#
loop_
_entity.id
_entity.type
_entity.pdbx_description
1 polymer ?
#
loop_
_entity_poly.entity_id
_entity_poly.type
_entity_poly.pdbx_seq_one_letter_code
_entity_poly.pdbx_strand_id
1 'polypeptide(L)' 'MDENTVNRTKAALNALIDIEQLWIENTPDYKLSTQDMLILKKRLEGTINNVTKIYEENKPALLAAEEEIKKMHAGKKKNK' A
#
# COMPACT_ATOMS: atom_id res chain seq x y z
N MET A 1 -5.63 -15.66 3.22
CA MET A 1 -5.71 -14.36 2.52
C MET A 1 -6.93 -14.42 1.64
N ASP A 2 -7.87 -13.49 1.82
CA ASP A 2 -9.12 -13.51 1.05
C ASP A 2 -8.93 -12.90 -0.35
N GLU A 3 -9.81 -13.26 -1.28
CA GLU A 3 -9.78 -12.76 -2.66
C GLU A 3 -9.86 -11.22 -2.72
N ASN A 4 -10.55 -10.61 -1.76
CA ASN A 4 -10.67 -9.16 -1.64
C ASN A 4 -9.33 -8.47 -1.38
N THR A 5 -8.49 -9.00 -0.48
CA THR A 5 -7.15 -8.47 -0.21
C THR A 5 -6.29 -8.49 -1.48
N VAL A 6 -6.34 -9.59 -2.24
CA VAL A 6 -5.58 -9.73 -3.50
C VAL A 6 -6.09 -8.72 -4.53
N ASN A 7 -7.41 -8.60 -4.69
CA ASN A 7 -8.01 -7.67 -5.64
C ASN A 7 -7.72 -6.20 -5.30
N ARG A 8 -7.81 -5.81 -4.02
CA ARG A 8 -7.42 -4.48 -3.54
C ARG A 8 -5.94 -4.21 -3.80
N THR A 9 -5.07 -5.19 -3.57
CA THR A 9 -3.63 -5.07 -3.80
C THR A 9 -3.35 -4.81 -5.27
N LYS A 10 -3.94 -5.61 -6.16
CA LYS A 10 -3.81 -5.44 -7.61
C LYS A 10 -4.31 -4.07 -8.07
N ALA A 11 -5.44 -3.61 -7.55
CA ALA A 11 -5.99 -2.30 -7.88
C ALA A 11 -5.09 -1.15 -7.41
N ALA A 12 -4.52 -1.23 -6.21
CA ALA A 12 -3.56 -0.24 -5.70
C ALA A 12 -2.28 -0.19 -6.56
N LEU A 13 -1.72 -1.35 -6.91
CA LEU A 13 -0.53 -1.43 -7.77
C LEU A 13 -0.77 -0.83 -9.15
N ASN A 14 -1.87 -1.20 -9.81
CA ASN A 14 -2.21 -0.64 -11.12
C ASN A 14 -2.37 0.88 -11.06
N ALA A 15 -2.99 1.41 -10.01
CA ALA A 15 -3.14 2.86 -9.86
C ALA A 15 -1.78 3.57 -9.63
N LEU A 16 -0.84 2.96 -8.90
CA LEU A 16 0.51 3.49 -8.73
C LEU A 16 1.31 3.47 -10.04
N ILE A 17 1.17 2.43 -10.85
CA ILE A 17 1.78 2.35 -12.19
C ILE A 17 1.22 3.45 -13.08
N ASP A 18 -0.10 3.68 -13.09
CA ASP A 18 -0.73 4.76 -13.86
C ASP A 18 -0.20 6.14 -13.41
N ILE A 19 0.05 6.33 -12.10
CA ILE A 19 0.62 7.56 -11.55
C ILE A 19 2.06 7.77 -12.02
N GLU A 20 2.90 6.73 -11.95
CA GLU A 20 4.27 6.79 -12.43
C GLU A 20 4.32 7.15 -13.92
N GLN A 21 3.50 6.50 -14.73
CA GLN A 21 3.40 6.76 -16.17
C GLN A 21 3.00 8.21 -16.46
N LEU A 22 2.04 8.76 -15.70
CA LEU A 22 1.64 10.17 -15.81
C LEU A 22 2.82 11.13 -15.59
N TRP A 23 3.70 10.83 -14.63
CA TRP A 23 4.88 11.65 -14.39
C TRP A 23 5.95 11.50 -15.48
N ILE A 24 6.16 10.28 -15.98
CA ILE A 24 7.09 9.99 -17.08
C ILE A 24 6.70 10.78 -18.34
N GLU A 25 5.41 10.81 -18.68
CA GLU A 25 4.87 11.52 -19.83
C GLU A 25 5.02 13.05 -19.74
N ASN A 26 5.21 13.58 -18.53
CA ASN A 26 5.41 15.00 -18.27
C ASN A 26 6.87 15.37 -17.99
N THR A 27 7.82 14.50 -18.33
CA THR A 27 9.26 14.80 -18.27
C THR A 27 9.69 15.81 -19.36
N PRO A 28 10.75 16.60 -19.11
CA PRO A 28 11.53 16.69 -17.88
C PRO A 28 10.96 17.67 -16.85
N ASP A 29 9.93 18.44 -17.20
CA ASP A 29 9.46 19.56 -16.38
C ASP A 29 8.56 19.13 -15.21
N TYR A 30 8.00 17.91 -15.28
CA TYR A 30 7.04 17.35 -14.33
C TYR A 30 5.85 18.29 -14.06
N LYS A 31 5.40 19.02 -15.08
CA LYS A 31 4.27 19.94 -14.99
C LYS A 31 3.01 19.26 -15.52
N LEU A 32 2.11 18.92 -14.61
CA LEU A 32 0.80 18.37 -14.95
C LEU A 32 -0.18 19.49 -15.33
N SER A 33 -1.02 19.24 -16.34
CA SER A 33 -2.18 20.08 -16.61
C SER A 33 -3.19 19.99 -15.47
N THR A 34 -4.16 20.93 -15.41
CA THR A 34 -5.26 20.86 -14.43
C THR A 34 -6.03 19.54 -14.53
N GLN A 35 -6.20 19.01 -15.74
CA GLN A 35 -6.87 17.73 -15.96
C GLN A 35 -6.04 16.57 -15.41
N ASP A 36 -4.74 16.57 -15.66
CA ASP A 36 -3.82 15.53 -15.16
C ASP A 36 -3.72 15.56 -13.64
N MET A 37 -3.75 16.75 -13.02
CA MET A 37 -3.83 16.85 -11.56
C MET A 37 -5.11 16.22 -10.99
N LEU A 38 -6.25 16.35 -11.67
CA LEU A 38 -7.49 15.68 -11.25
C LEU A 38 -7.40 14.16 -11.42
N ILE A 39 -6.75 13.68 -12.48
CA ILE A 39 -6.48 12.25 -12.68
C ILE A 39 -5.59 11.72 -11.56
N LEU A 40 -4.45 12.39 -11.32
CA LEU A 40 -3.51 12.07 -10.25
C LEU A 40 -4.23 11.97 -8.89
N LYS A 41 -5.03 12.99 -8.54
CA LYS A 41 -5.81 13.01 -7.28
C LYS A 41 -6.68 11.78 -7.13
N LYS A 42 -7.48 11.44 -8.15
CA LYS A 42 -8.38 10.27 -8.11
C LYS A 42 -7.61 8.96 -7.95
N ARG A 43 -6.49 8.81 -8.64
CA ARG A 43 -5.65 7.60 -8.55
C ARG A 43 -5.01 7.46 -7.18
N LEU A 44 -4.51 8.56 -6.61
CA LEU A 44 -3.95 8.58 -5.26
C LEU A 44 -5.02 8.24 -4.22
N GLU A 45 -6.19 8.88 -4.26
CA GLU A 45 -7.31 8.61 -3.34
C GLU A 45 -7.74 7.14 -3.40
N GLY A 46 -7.88 6.58 -4.61
CA GLY A 46 -8.21 5.16 -4.80
C GLY A 46 -7.15 4.22 -4.23
N THR A 47 -5.86 4.54 -4.45
CA THR A 47 -4.72 3.76 -3.93
C THR A 47 -4.72 3.77 -2.41
N ILE A 48 -4.82 4.96 -1.79
CA ILE A 48 -4.85 5.12 -0.33
C ILE A 48 -6.01 4.32 0.26
N ASN A 49 -7.21 4.43 -0.30
CA ASN A 49 -8.37 3.69 0.18
C ASN A 49 -8.15 2.16 0.13
N ASN A 50 -7.58 1.64 -0.96
CA ASN A 50 -7.29 0.21 -1.08
C ASN A 50 -6.24 -0.24 -0.06
N VAL A 51 -5.13 0.49 0.08
CA VAL A 51 -4.06 0.18 1.03
C VAL A 51 -4.56 0.25 2.47
N THR A 52 -5.29 1.29 2.84
CA THR A 52 -5.87 1.45 4.18
C THR A 52 -6.80 0.30 4.52
N LYS A 53 -7.66 -0.13 3.58
CA LYS A 53 -8.55 -1.28 3.82
C LYS A 53 -7.78 -2.57 4.00
N ILE A 54 -6.76 -2.84 3.17
CA ILE A 54 -5.88 -4.00 3.35
C ILE A 54 -5.26 -3.97 4.75
N TYR A 55 -4.72 -2.83 5.18
CA TYR A 55 -4.08 -2.72 6.48
C TYR A 55 -5.08 -2.94 7.63
N GLU A 56 -6.19 -2.21 7.66
CA GLU A 56 -7.16 -2.30 8.76
C GLU A 56 -7.87 -3.66 8.81
N GLU A 57 -8.20 -4.26 7.66
CA GLU A 57 -8.79 -5.61 7.59
C GLU A 57 -7.81 -6.68 8.14
N ASN A 58 -6.50 -6.50 7.99
CA ASN A 58 -5.47 -7.45 8.41
C ASN A 58 -4.80 -7.09 9.76
N LYS A 59 -5.11 -5.93 10.34
CA LYS A 59 -4.44 -5.38 11.54
C LYS A 59 -4.41 -6.34 12.73
N PRO A 60 -5.48 -7.07 13.10
CA PRO A 60 -5.41 -8.01 14.20
C PRO A 60 -4.39 -9.13 13.97
N ALA A 61 -4.31 -9.65 12.74
CA ALA A 61 -3.37 -10.70 12.38
C ALA A 61 -1.93 -10.19 12.35
N LEU A 62 -1.71 -8.96 11.88
CA LEU A 62 -0.40 -8.30 11.90
C LEU A 62 0.10 -8.11 13.35
N LEU A 63 -0.76 -7.62 14.24
CA LEU A 63 -0.41 -7.44 15.66
C LEU A 63 -0.13 -8.78 16.35
N ALA A 64 -0.91 -9.82 16.06
CA ALA A 64 -0.67 -11.16 16.59
C ALA A 64 0.71 -11.70 16.13
N ALA A 65 1.04 -11.53 14.86
CA ALA A 65 2.34 -11.94 14.31
C ALA A 65 3.50 -11.17 14.96
N GLU A 66 3.36 -9.85 15.19
CA GLU A 66 4.35 -9.06 15.92
C GLU A 66 4.60 -9.59 17.34
N GLU A 67 3.53 -9.92 18.07
CA GLU A 67 3.64 -10.45 19.44
C GLU A 67 4.26 -11.86 19.47
N GLU A 68 3.96 -12.72 18.50
CA GLU A 68 4.59 -14.03 18.37
C GLU A 68 6.11 -13.90 18.16
N ILE A 69 6.54 -13.01 17.25
CA ILE A 69 7.96 -12.75 17.00
C ILE A 69 8.65 -12.21 18.27
N LYS A 70 8.01 -11.29 19.00
CA LYS A 70 8.55 -10.77 20.28
C LYS A 70 8.77 -11.91 21.29
N LYS A 71 7.82 -12.83 21.43
CA LYS A 71 7.93 -13.99 22.34
C LYS A 71 9.07 -14.93 21.93
N MET A 72 9.23 -15.21 20.64
CA MET A 72 10.34 -16.03 20.14
C MET A 72 11.72 -15.43 20.47
N HIS A 73 11.85 -14.11 20.36
CA HIS A 73 13.11 -13.40 20.68
C HIS A 73 13.35 -13.26 22.19
N ALA A 74 12.31 -13.10 22.99
CA ALA A 74 12.42 -13.12 24.45
C ALA A 74 12.83 -14.51 24.99
N GLY A 75 12.29 -15.59 24.41
CA GLY A 75 12.67 -16.97 24.77
C GLY A 75 14.14 -17.29 24.45
N LYS A 76 14.68 -16.76 23.34
CA LYS A 76 16.10 -16.93 22.97
C LYS A 76 17.08 -16.22 23.92
N LYS A 77 16.65 -15.15 24.62
CA LYS A 77 17.50 -14.46 25.63
C LYS A 77 17.57 -15.19 26.97
N LYS A 78 16.62 -16.09 27.29
CA LYS A 78 16.62 -16.85 28.55
C LYS A 78 17.45 -18.14 28.50
N ASN A 79 17.82 -18.61 27.32
CA ASN A 79 18.59 -19.85 27.13
C ASN A 79 20.07 -19.60 26.81
N LYS A 80 20.64 -18.48 27.25
CA LYS A 80 22.04 -18.11 27.04
C LYS A 80 22.71 -17.71 28.33
#